data_AF-A0A7X1HVA1-F1
#
_entry.id   AF-A0A7X1HVA1-F1
#
_cell.length_a   1.000
_cell.length_b   1.000
_cell.length_c   1.000
_cell.angle_alpha   90.00
_cell.angle_beta   90.00
_cell.angle_gamma   90.00
#
_symmetry.space_group_name_H-M   'P 1'
#
loop_
_entity.id
_entity.type
_entity.pdbx_description
1 polymer ?
#
loop_
_entity_poly.entity_id
_entity_poly.type
_entity_poly.pdbx_seq_one_letter_code
_entity_poly.pdbx_strand_id
1 'polypeptide(L)'
;MTGTVTHDPPPGTAGQQGRPLIVTEDAQLLDDLLRLCAAAGATPEVHHGLPERRGSWEAAPLVLVGDDAARRVRGAARRRGVVLVGRDQDDPGIWRRAVEIGADHVLVLPDGEQWLVDRIADVAEGVGRPAVTVGVIGGRGGAGASTLACALAVTSAREGLRTLLVDADPLGGGLDVLLGGETAEGLRWPAFAASRGRVGGGALEESLPELHSLRVLSWDRGDCVAIPPQAVRAVLAAARRRGGAVVVDLPRRVDEGVAEALAQLDVGLLVVPAELRAVAAAARVASAVGMVLRDLRVVVRGPFAPGLDEREVARLLGLPLVGEVPLESGLRRPGEGRTPPGAAARGPLARFCTAFWERTLIEAGAA
;
A
#
# COMPACT_ATOMS: atom_id res chain seq x y z
N MET A 1 -22.51 -7.30 -54.23
CA MET A 1 -22.37 -5.95 -53.64
C MET A 1 -23.34 -5.85 -52.47
N THR A 2 -22.83 -5.93 -51.25
CA THR A 2 -23.44 -5.43 -50.00
C THR A 2 -22.44 -5.71 -48.88
N GLY A 3 -21.48 -4.80 -48.71
CA GLY A 3 -20.55 -4.82 -47.59
C GLY A 3 -21.21 -4.20 -46.37
N THR A 4 -21.39 -4.99 -45.32
CA THR A 4 -21.86 -4.57 -44.00
C THR A 4 -20.74 -3.80 -43.32
N VAL A 5 -20.89 -2.49 -43.19
CA VAL A 5 -19.98 -1.64 -42.41
C VAL A 5 -20.32 -1.81 -40.93
N THR A 6 -19.50 -2.57 -40.21
CA THR A 6 -19.47 -2.58 -38.76
C THR A 6 -18.92 -1.23 -38.28
N HIS A 7 -19.80 -0.43 -37.68
CA HIS A 7 -19.44 0.79 -36.98
C HIS A 7 -18.73 0.39 -35.67
N ASP A 8 -17.44 0.69 -35.55
CA ASP A 8 -16.76 0.61 -34.26
C ASP A 8 -17.44 1.57 -33.27
N PRO A 9 -17.71 1.15 -32.02
CA PRO A 9 -18.13 2.07 -30.98
C PRO A 9 -17.00 3.06 -30.70
N PRO A 10 -17.28 4.34 -30.41
CA PRO A 10 -16.24 5.25 -29.96
C PRO A 10 -15.60 4.68 -28.69
N PRO A 11 -14.27 4.82 -28.50
CA PRO A 11 -13.63 4.42 -27.27
C PRO A 11 -14.35 5.13 -26.12
N GLY A 12 -14.98 4.34 -25.26
CA GLY A 12 -15.64 4.83 -24.06
C GLY A 12 -14.67 5.73 -23.31
N THR A 13 -15.19 6.85 -22.81
CA THR A 13 -14.50 7.83 -21.97
C THR A 13 -13.80 7.14 -20.80
N ALA A 14 -12.57 6.68 -21.02
CA ALA A 14 -11.56 6.56 -19.99
C ALA A 14 -11.48 7.95 -19.38
N GLY A 15 -11.92 8.09 -18.12
CA GLY A 15 -11.90 9.36 -17.41
C GLY A 15 -10.55 10.03 -17.65
N GLN A 16 -10.58 11.25 -18.19
CA GLN A 16 -9.41 12.00 -18.61
C GLN A 16 -8.45 12.08 -17.41
N GLN A 17 -7.48 11.18 -17.36
CA GLN A 17 -6.50 11.13 -16.28
C GLN A 17 -5.77 12.46 -16.33
N GLY A 18 -5.85 13.23 -15.23
CA GLY A 18 -5.23 14.55 -15.20
C GLY A 18 -3.72 14.42 -15.45
N ARG A 19 -3.15 15.38 -16.17
CA ARG A 19 -1.72 15.40 -16.49
C ARG A 19 -0.98 16.24 -15.46
N PRO A 20 0.29 15.94 -15.14
CA PRO A 20 1.09 16.85 -14.32
C PRO A 20 1.13 18.25 -14.95
N LEU A 21 1.07 19.28 -14.13
CA LEU A 21 1.16 20.67 -14.57
C LEU A 21 2.55 21.21 -14.24
N ILE A 22 3.23 21.84 -15.19
CA ILE A 22 4.48 22.56 -14.97
C ILE A 22 4.20 24.05 -15.14
N VAL A 23 4.65 24.86 -14.17
CA VAL A 23 4.56 26.32 -14.21
C VAL A 23 5.95 26.91 -14.01
N THR A 24 6.62 27.34 -15.08
CA THR A 24 7.93 28.01 -15.02
C THR A 24 8.16 28.83 -16.29
N GLU A 25 8.92 29.92 -16.19
CA GLU A 25 9.50 30.69 -17.31
C GLU A 25 10.99 30.39 -17.52
N ASP A 26 11.65 29.73 -16.57
CA ASP A 26 13.03 29.31 -16.70
C ASP A 26 13.13 28.13 -17.68
N ALA A 27 13.67 28.39 -18.87
CA ALA A 27 13.83 27.40 -19.93
C ALA A 27 14.71 26.21 -19.50
N GLN A 28 15.74 26.44 -18.68
CA GLN A 28 16.63 25.38 -18.25
C GLN A 28 15.95 24.47 -17.21
N LEU A 29 15.22 25.08 -16.27
CA LEU A 29 14.40 24.31 -15.33
C LEU A 29 13.28 23.55 -16.06
N LEU A 30 12.65 24.17 -17.06
CA LEU A 30 11.63 23.52 -17.87
C LEU A 30 12.19 22.27 -18.58
N ASP A 31 13.36 22.37 -19.22
CA ASP A 31 14.00 21.22 -19.89
C ASP A 31 14.29 20.07 -18.92
N ASP A 32 14.79 20.38 -17.71
CA ASP A 32 15.01 19.38 -16.67
C ASP A 32 13.70 18.73 -16.23
N LEU A 33 12.66 19.51 -15.95
CA LEU A 33 11.36 18.98 -15.54
C LEU A 33 10.71 18.12 -16.65
N LEU A 34 10.82 18.52 -17.91
CA LEU A 34 10.33 17.73 -19.05
C LEU A 34 11.10 16.41 -19.18
N ARG A 35 12.43 16.42 -19.01
CA ARG A 35 13.25 15.20 -18.98
C ARG A 35 12.81 14.25 -17.86
N LEU A 36 12.59 14.77 -16.66
CA LEU A 36 12.14 13.97 -15.51
C LEU A 36 10.71 13.43 -15.72
N CYS A 37 9.80 14.21 -16.31
CA CYS A 37 8.48 13.73 -16.70
C CYS A 37 8.57 12.60 -17.73
N ALA A 38 9.40 12.75 -18.76
CA ALA A 38 9.61 11.71 -19.77
C ALA A 38 10.19 10.43 -19.16
N ALA A 39 11.17 10.54 -18.26
CA ALA A 39 11.72 9.40 -17.51
C ALA A 39 10.67 8.68 -16.66
N ALA A 40 9.67 9.43 -16.16
CA ALA A 40 8.53 8.92 -15.42
C ALA A 40 7.35 8.48 -16.32
N GLY A 41 7.49 8.49 -17.64
CA GLY A 41 6.41 8.12 -18.57
C GLY A 41 5.20 9.07 -18.56
N ALA A 42 5.37 10.30 -18.05
CA ALA A 42 4.33 11.30 -17.97
C ALA A 42 4.51 12.38 -19.04
N THR A 43 3.41 12.89 -19.59
CA THR A 43 3.42 14.08 -20.45
C THR A 43 2.72 15.23 -19.73
N PRO A 44 3.45 16.26 -19.30
CA PRO A 44 2.88 17.37 -18.54
C PRO A 44 2.23 18.41 -19.45
N GLU A 45 1.36 19.24 -18.86
CA GLU A 45 0.91 20.51 -19.42
C GLU A 45 1.81 21.63 -18.91
N VAL A 46 2.29 22.52 -19.80
CA VAL A 46 3.26 23.56 -19.46
C VAL A 46 2.62 24.93 -19.55
N HIS A 47 2.82 25.75 -18.52
CA HIS A 47 2.38 27.14 -18.46
C HIS A 47 3.50 28.03 -17.89
N HIS A 48 3.39 29.33 -18.13
CA HIS A 48 4.28 30.35 -17.56
C HIS A 48 3.64 31.10 -16.37
N GLY A 49 2.40 30.74 -16.04
CA GLY A 49 1.59 31.28 -14.95
C GLY A 49 0.40 30.39 -14.68
N LEU A 50 -0.66 30.92 -14.04
CA LEU A 50 -1.88 30.14 -13.83
C LEU A 50 -2.50 29.72 -15.18
N PRO A 51 -2.99 28.48 -15.31
CA PRO A 51 -3.65 28.01 -16.53
C PRO A 51 -4.86 28.88 -16.89
N GLU A 52 -5.03 29.20 -18.17
CA GLU A 52 -6.17 29.99 -18.67
C GLU A 52 -7.49 29.24 -18.52
N ARG A 53 -7.46 27.91 -18.69
CA ARG A 53 -8.62 27.05 -18.50
C ARG A 53 -8.87 26.85 -16.99
N ARG A 54 -9.98 27.42 -16.51
CA ARG A 54 -10.47 27.21 -15.13
C ARG A 54 -10.59 25.73 -14.80
N GLY A 55 -10.19 25.35 -13.58
CA GLY A 55 -10.24 23.97 -13.10
C GLY A 55 -9.01 23.14 -13.44
N SER A 56 -8.12 23.58 -14.34
CA SER A 56 -6.93 22.79 -14.72
C SER A 56 -5.92 22.69 -13.57
N TRP A 57 -5.78 23.77 -12.79
CA TRP A 57 -4.96 23.77 -11.58
C TRP A 57 -5.47 22.76 -10.55
N GLU A 58 -6.79 22.69 -10.36
CA GLU A 58 -7.44 21.81 -9.39
C GLU A 58 -7.54 20.36 -9.87
N ALA A 59 -7.63 20.14 -11.18
CA ALA A 59 -7.73 18.81 -11.80
C ALA A 59 -6.37 18.13 -11.99
N ALA A 60 -5.27 18.91 -12.08
CA ALA A 60 -3.92 18.35 -12.25
C ALA A 60 -3.55 17.46 -11.04
N PRO A 61 -3.15 16.21 -11.20
CA PRO A 61 -2.78 15.36 -10.06
C PRO A 61 -1.45 15.75 -9.39
N LEU A 62 -0.62 16.53 -10.08
CA LEU A 62 0.63 17.11 -9.58
C LEU A 62 0.86 18.47 -10.23
N VAL A 63 1.33 19.44 -9.46
CA VAL A 63 1.70 20.77 -9.96
C VAL A 63 3.14 21.07 -9.55
N LEU A 64 4.01 21.25 -10.55
CA LEU A 64 5.42 21.59 -10.41
C LEU A 64 5.58 23.08 -10.71
N VAL A 65 5.95 23.86 -9.71
CA VAL A 65 6.12 25.31 -9.84
C VAL A 65 7.60 25.64 -9.77
N GLY A 66 8.14 26.26 -10.81
CA GLY A 66 9.48 26.84 -10.75
C GLY A 66 9.54 28.00 -9.76
N ASP A 67 10.64 28.11 -9.05
CA ASP A 67 10.85 29.18 -8.07
C ASP A 67 10.75 30.59 -8.69
N ASP A 68 11.10 30.72 -9.95
CA ASP A 68 10.91 31.87 -10.82
C ASP A 68 9.43 32.27 -11.00
N ALA A 69 8.53 31.29 -11.12
CA ALA A 69 7.12 31.50 -11.38
C ALA A 69 6.24 31.53 -10.12
N ALA A 70 6.80 31.28 -8.93
CA ALA A 70 6.06 31.24 -7.68
C ALA A 70 5.19 32.49 -7.42
N ARG A 71 5.66 33.68 -7.84
CA ARG A 71 4.90 34.93 -7.69
C ARG A 71 3.64 34.96 -8.56
N ARG A 72 3.65 34.31 -9.72
CA ARG A 72 2.52 34.31 -10.66
C ARG A 72 1.38 33.38 -10.27
N VAL A 73 1.62 32.48 -9.31
CA VAL A 73 0.61 31.55 -8.80
C VAL A 73 0.13 31.91 -7.38
N ARG A 74 0.50 33.08 -6.84
CA ARG A 74 0.13 33.55 -5.47
C ARG A 74 -1.38 33.75 -5.20
N GLY A 75 -2.26 33.43 -6.14
CA GLY A 75 -3.72 33.44 -5.97
C GLY A 75 -4.38 32.12 -6.34
N ALA A 76 -3.59 31.07 -6.61
CA ALA A 76 -4.11 29.76 -6.95
C ALA A 76 -4.86 29.13 -5.76
N ALA A 77 -5.85 28.28 -6.05
CA ALA A 77 -6.54 27.52 -5.01
C ALA A 77 -5.54 26.62 -4.27
N ARG A 78 -5.56 26.64 -2.94
CA ARG A 78 -4.75 25.76 -2.08
C ARG A 78 -5.17 24.31 -2.33
N ARG A 79 -4.18 23.43 -2.52
CA ARG A 79 -4.39 22.00 -2.78
C ARG A 79 -3.14 21.20 -2.42
N ARG A 80 -3.31 19.89 -2.25
CA ARG A 80 -2.19 18.94 -2.15
C ARG A 80 -1.62 18.63 -3.55
N GLY A 81 -0.38 18.16 -3.59
CA GLY A 81 0.38 17.88 -4.80
C GLY A 81 1.01 19.11 -5.45
N VAL A 82 1.32 20.17 -4.69
CA VAL A 82 2.07 21.33 -5.22
C VAL A 82 3.53 21.22 -4.76
N VAL A 83 4.46 21.22 -5.71
CA VAL A 83 5.91 21.12 -5.45
C VAL A 83 6.59 22.36 -6.02
N LEU A 84 7.31 23.09 -5.16
CA LEU A 84 8.17 24.18 -5.60
C LEU A 84 9.54 23.61 -5.96
N VAL A 85 10.03 23.90 -7.16
CA VAL A 85 11.32 23.41 -7.67
C VAL A 85 12.23 24.59 -7.95
N GLY A 86 13.41 24.61 -7.35
CA GLY A 86 14.45 25.58 -7.62
C GLY A 86 15.73 24.91 -8.10
N ARG A 87 16.72 25.75 -8.44
CA ARG A 87 18.08 25.31 -8.82
C ARG A 87 19.16 25.87 -7.89
N ASP A 88 18.84 26.93 -7.15
CA ASP A 88 19.75 27.55 -6.19
C ASP A 88 19.54 26.98 -4.79
N GLN A 89 20.50 26.19 -4.34
CA GLN A 89 20.54 25.57 -3.01
C GLN A 89 20.75 26.58 -1.88
N ASP A 90 21.29 27.77 -2.20
CA ASP A 90 21.66 28.80 -1.23
C ASP A 90 20.61 29.92 -1.13
N ASP A 91 19.47 29.84 -1.85
CA ASP A 91 18.41 30.86 -1.76
C ASP A 91 17.57 30.72 -0.49
N PRO A 92 17.72 31.62 0.51
CA PRO A 92 16.95 31.57 1.74
C PRO A 92 15.45 31.89 1.52
N GLY A 93 15.10 32.49 0.38
CA GLY A 93 13.75 32.91 0.03
C GLY A 93 12.85 31.78 -0.50
N ILE A 94 13.41 30.63 -0.88
CA ILE A 94 12.65 29.54 -1.51
C ILE A 94 11.57 28.97 -0.59
N TRP A 95 11.87 28.79 0.70
CA TRP A 95 10.93 28.32 1.71
C TRP A 95 9.78 29.30 1.94
N ARG A 96 10.06 30.61 1.94
CA ARG A 96 9.02 31.63 2.06
C ARG A 96 8.07 31.57 0.86
N ARG A 97 8.60 31.45 -0.36
CA ARG A 97 7.80 31.32 -1.59
C ARG A 97 6.93 30.07 -1.56
N ALA A 98 7.47 28.95 -1.09
CA ALA A 98 6.73 27.69 -0.94
C ALA A 98 5.51 27.85 -0.02
N VAL A 99 5.69 28.49 1.15
CA VAL A 99 4.61 28.75 2.10
C VAL A 99 3.54 29.67 1.52
N GLU A 100 3.92 30.71 0.77
CA GLU A 100 2.98 31.65 0.15
C GLU A 100 2.04 30.95 -0.84
N ILE A 101 2.58 30.07 -1.70
CA ILE A 101 1.79 29.33 -2.69
C ILE A 101 1.14 28.06 -2.11
N GLY A 102 1.54 27.65 -0.90
CA GLY A 102 1.06 26.44 -0.24
C GLY A 102 1.61 25.16 -0.85
N ALA A 103 2.88 25.16 -1.25
CA ALA A 103 3.55 23.95 -1.69
C ALA A 103 3.73 22.96 -0.54
N ASP A 104 3.48 21.67 -0.81
CA ASP A 104 3.70 20.58 0.13
C ASP A 104 5.19 20.25 0.27
N HIS A 105 5.95 20.49 -0.80
CA HIS A 105 7.37 20.16 -0.89
C HIS A 105 8.16 21.25 -1.60
N VAL A 106 9.42 21.39 -1.21
CA VAL A 106 10.45 22.18 -1.88
C VAL A 106 11.57 21.25 -2.31
N LEU A 107 11.97 21.31 -3.57
CA LEU A 107 13.08 20.55 -4.12
C LEU A 107 14.07 21.49 -4.78
N VAL A 108 15.34 21.13 -4.69
CA VAL A 108 16.41 21.78 -5.45
C VAL A 108 17.00 20.73 -6.39
N LEU A 109 17.11 21.06 -7.67
CA LEU A 109 17.74 20.18 -8.66
C LEU A 109 19.25 20.47 -8.73
N PRO A 110 20.10 19.43 -8.87
CA PRO A 110 19.76 18.04 -9.22
C PRO A 110 19.43 17.11 -8.04
N ASP A 111 19.65 17.52 -6.79
CA ASP A 111 19.54 16.64 -5.62
C ASP A 111 18.14 16.00 -5.45
N GLY A 112 17.08 16.72 -5.84
CA GLY A 112 15.69 16.27 -5.78
C GLY A 112 15.20 15.43 -6.97
N GLU A 113 16.03 15.15 -7.99
CA GLU A 113 15.58 14.50 -9.23
C GLU A 113 14.89 13.16 -9.00
N GLN A 114 15.50 12.28 -8.20
CA GLN A 114 14.98 10.93 -7.97
C GLN A 114 13.61 10.96 -7.28
N TRP A 115 13.47 11.80 -6.26
CA TRP A 115 12.18 11.99 -5.58
C TRP A 115 11.12 12.51 -6.55
N LEU A 116 11.49 13.43 -7.44
CA LEU A 116 10.56 14.02 -8.39
C LEU A 116 10.10 13.03 -9.46
N VAL A 117 11.02 12.22 -10.02
CA VAL A 117 10.68 11.12 -10.93
C VAL A 117 9.75 10.12 -10.25
N ASP A 118 10.05 9.77 -8.99
CA ASP A 118 9.21 8.91 -8.17
C ASP A 118 7.80 9.51 -8.03
N ARG A 119 7.69 10.77 -7.65
CA ARG A 119 6.40 11.43 -7.48
C ARG A 119 5.62 11.60 -8.79
N ILE A 120 6.28 11.90 -9.91
CA ILE A 120 5.63 12.07 -11.20
C ILE A 120 5.04 10.75 -11.69
N ALA A 121 5.79 9.64 -11.65
CA ALA A 121 5.22 8.39 -12.15
C ALA A 121 4.15 7.81 -11.22
N ASP A 122 4.11 8.19 -9.93
CA ASP A 122 2.99 7.81 -9.06
C ASP A 122 1.72 8.44 -9.61
N VAL A 123 1.82 9.73 -9.90
CA VAL A 123 0.72 10.50 -10.46
C VAL A 123 0.33 9.99 -11.86
N ALA A 124 1.31 9.62 -12.70
CA ALA A 124 1.06 9.08 -14.03
C ALA A 124 0.41 7.68 -14.01
N GLU A 125 0.71 6.85 -13.01
CA GLU A 125 0.05 5.56 -12.79
C GLU A 125 -1.40 5.69 -12.27
N GLY A 126 -1.90 6.91 -12.08
CA GLY A 126 -3.26 7.17 -11.60
C GLY A 126 -3.42 6.89 -10.11
N VAL A 127 -2.38 7.15 -9.31
CA VAL A 127 -2.39 6.93 -7.85
C VAL A 127 -3.49 7.76 -7.20
N GLY A 128 -4.60 7.09 -6.87
CA GLY A 128 -5.61 7.59 -5.96
C GLY A 128 -5.06 7.64 -4.51
N ARG A 129 -5.96 7.65 -3.52
CA ARG A 129 -5.55 7.45 -2.12
C ARG A 129 -4.69 6.18 -1.99
N PRO A 130 -3.62 6.16 -1.18
CA PRO A 130 -2.85 4.96 -0.91
C PRO A 130 -3.77 3.82 -0.45
N ALA A 131 -3.38 2.58 -0.76
CA ALA A 131 -4.06 1.40 -0.25
C ALA A 131 -3.96 1.36 1.28
N VAL A 132 -5.06 1.03 1.94
CA VAL A 132 -5.03 0.77 3.38
C VAL A 132 -4.24 -0.52 3.61
N THR A 133 -3.17 -0.40 4.38
CA THR A 133 -2.14 -1.42 4.55
C THR A 133 -2.21 -2.00 5.94
N VAL A 134 -2.56 -3.28 6.04
CA VAL A 134 -2.81 -3.99 7.29
C VAL A 134 -1.78 -5.10 7.46
N GLY A 135 -0.97 -5.02 8.52
CA GLY A 135 -0.07 -6.11 8.89
C GLY A 135 -0.72 -7.09 9.85
N VAL A 136 -0.45 -8.38 9.73
CA VAL A 136 -0.95 -9.42 10.63
C VAL A 136 0.24 -10.18 11.22
N ILE A 137 0.32 -10.25 12.54
CA ILE A 137 1.46 -10.80 13.28
C ILE A 137 0.95 -11.78 14.33
N GLY A 138 1.60 -12.93 14.49
CA GLY A 138 1.27 -13.88 15.56
C GLY A 138 1.86 -13.47 16.91
N GLY A 139 1.06 -13.46 17.98
CA GLY A 139 1.59 -13.36 19.35
C GLY A 139 2.41 -14.60 19.77
N ARG A 140 2.15 -15.74 19.11
CA ARG A 140 2.94 -16.98 19.22
C ARG A 140 2.97 -17.77 17.91
N GLY A 141 3.78 -18.82 17.86
CA GLY A 141 3.78 -19.77 16.75
C GLY A 141 2.43 -20.51 16.70
N GLY A 142 1.85 -20.64 15.50
CA GLY A 142 0.52 -21.24 15.33
C GLY A 142 -0.63 -20.40 15.89
N ALA A 143 -0.46 -19.08 16.03
CA ALA A 143 -1.52 -18.19 16.48
C ALA A 143 -2.69 -18.08 15.47
N GLY A 144 -2.43 -18.27 14.18
CA GLY A 144 -3.40 -18.10 13.09
C GLY A 144 -3.26 -16.77 12.32
N ALA A 145 -2.10 -16.12 12.38
CA ALA A 145 -1.81 -14.87 11.67
C ALA A 145 -2.01 -15.01 10.14
N SER A 146 -1.31 -15.95 9.51
CA SER A 146 -1.43 -16.24 8.07
C SER A 146 -2.86 -16.57 7.64
N THR A 147 -3.61 -17.30 8.48
CA THR A 147 -5.03 -17.61 8.23
C THR A 147 -5.88 -16.34 8.24
N LEU A 148 -5.70 -15.47 9.22
CA LEU A 148 -6.42 -14.20 9.29
C LEU A 148 -6.01 -13.26 8.16
N ALA A 149 -4.72 -13.21 7.80
CA ALA A 149 -4.21 -12.43 6.68
C ALA A 149 -4.88 -12.85 5.35
N CYS A 150 -4.93 -14.16 5.07
CA CYS A 150 -5.66 -14.68 3.92
C CYS A 150 -7.15 -14.32 3.96
N ALA A 151 -7.80 -14.47 5.11
CA ALA A 151 -9.22 -14.18 5.24
C ALA A 151 -9.56 -12.69 5.04
N LEU A 152 -8.71 -11.78 5.54
CA LEU A 152 -8.83 -10.35 5.32
C LEU A 152 -8.72 -10.01 3.84
N ALA A 153 -7.72 -10.59 3.15
CA ALA A 153 -7.48 -10.32 1.73
C ALA A 153 -8.58 -10.92 0.83
N VAL A 154 -8.99 -12.17 1.06
CA VAL A 154 -10.11 -12.80 0.32
C VAL A 154 -11.40 -12.02 0.53
N THR A 155 -11.65 -11.55 1.75
CA THR A 155 -12.84 -10.75 2.04
C THR A 155 -12.80 -9.40 1.33
N SER A 156 -11.69 -8.64 1.38
CA SER A 156 -11.60 -7.35 0.68
C SER A 156 -11.74 -7.49 -0.83
N ALA A 157 -11.12 -8.51 -1.43
CA ALA A 157 -11.23 -8.81 -2.85
C ALA A 157 -12.68 -9.12 -3.25
N ARG A 158 -13.41 -9.89 -2.43
CA ARG A 158 -14.82 -10.19 -2.66
C ARG A 158 -15.71 -8.97 -2.58
N GLU A 159 -15.41 -8.01 -1.70
CA GLU A 159 -16.11 -6.72 -1.63
C GLU A 159 -15.73 -5.76 -2.78
N GLY A 160 -14.95 -6.23 -3.77
CA GLY A 160 -14.59 -5.48 -4.97
C GLY A 160 -13.41 -4.52 -4.79
N LEU A 161 -12.69 -4.60 -3.66
CA LEU A 161 -11.50 -3.80 -3.45
C LEU A 161 -10.31 -4.44 -4.16
N ARG A 162 -9.54 -3.61 -4.88
CA ARG A 162 -8.20 -3.99 -5.36
C ARG A 162 -7.38 -4.45 -4.15
N THR A 163 -6.94 -5.71 -4.16
CA THR A 163 -6.35 -6.36 -3.00
C THR A 163 -5.03 -7.03 -3.36
N LEU A 164 -4.01 -6.79 -2.53
CA LEU A 164 -2.72 -7.46 -2.61
C LEU A 164 -2.37 -8.09 -1.26
N LEU A 165 -2.01 -9.37 -1.26
CA LEU A 165 -1.53 -10.12 -0.10
C LEU A 165 -0.02 -10.35 -0.21
N VAL A 166 0.74 -9.92 0.79
CA VAL A 166 2.19 -10.08 0.86
C VAL A 166 2.57 -11.03 1.98
N ASP A 167 3.35 -12.05 1.67
CA ASP A 167 3.95 -12.97 2.62
C ASP A 167 5.34 -12.48 3.04
N ALA A 168 5.48 -11.85 4.21
CA ALA A 168 6.77 -11.38 4.68
C ALA A 168 7.51 -12.43 5.53
N ASP A 169 7.00 -13.67 5.68
CA ASP A 169 7.65 -14.73 6.45
C ASP A 169 8.32 -15.76 5.52
N PRO A 170 9.65 -15.67 5.28
CA PRO A 170 10.37 -16.64 4.45
C PRO A 170 10.27 -18.09 4.94
N LEU A 171 9.92 -18.30 6.22
CA LEU A 171 9.86 -19.61 6.84
C LEU A 171 8.42 -20.11 7.03
N GLY A 172 7.43 -19.35 6.53
CA GLY A 172 5.99 -19.64 6.69
C GLY A 172 5.44 -20.72 5.77
N GLY A 173 6.21 -21.18 4.78
CA GLY A 173 5.80 -22.22 3.81
C GLY A 173 5.02 -21.70 2.60
N GLY A 174 4.84 -20.38 2.48
CA GLY A 174 4.18 -19.73 1.36
C GLY A 174 2.66 -19.60 1.55
N LEU A 175 2.16 -18.35 1.59
CA LEU A 175 0.72 -18.07 1.58
C LEU A 175 -0.03 -18.63 0.35
N ASP A 176 0.67 -18.85 -0.77
CA ASP A 176 0.07 -19.44 -1.96
C ASP A 176 -0.50 -20.85 -1.71
N VAL A 177 0.06 -21.61 -0.77
CA VAL A 177 -0.49 -22.91 -0.32
C VAL A 177 -1.84 -22.75 0.36
N LEU A 178 -1.98 -21.77 1.25
CA LEU A 178 -3.25 -21.50 1.96
C LEU A 178 -4.36 -21.05 1.01
N LEU A 179 -3.98 -20.50 -0.16
CA LEU A 179 -4.89 -20.07 -1.21
C LEU A 179 -5.09 -21.12 -2.32
N GLY A 180 -4.36 -22.25 -2.29
CA GLY A 180 -4.42 -23.29 -3.32
C GLY A 180 -3.89 -22.83 -4.70
N GLY A 181 -2.87 -21.97 -4.68
CA GLY A 181 -2.26 -21.31 -5.83
C GLY A 181 -0.79 -21.68 -6.06
N GLU A 182 -0.32 -22.80 -5.52
CA GLU A 182 1.06 -23.27 -5.64
C GLU A 182 1.53 -23.46 -7.09
N THR A 183 0.60 -23.72 -8.02
CA THR A 183 0.88 -23.84 -9.46
C THR A 183 0.61 -22.56 -10.25
N ALA A 184 0.24 -21.46 -9.59
CA ALA A 184 -0.12 -20.23 -10.28
C ALA A 184 1.14 -19.51 -10.83
N GLU A 185 1.07 -19.15 -12.11
CA GLU A 185 2.10 -18.37 -12.79
C GLU A 185 2.24 -16.97 -12.21
N GLY A 186 3.45 -16.41 -12.28
CA GLY A 186 3.79 -15.08 -11.79
C GLY A 186 5.04 -15.06 -10.90
N LEU A 187 5.58 -13.87 -10.69
CA LEU A 187 6.79 -13.66 -9.91
C LEU A 187 6.56 -13.90 -8.40
N ARG A 188 7.62 -14.36 -7.74
CA ARG A 188 7.70 -14.58 -6.29
C ARG A 188 8.84 -13.74 -5.70
N TRP A 189 8.96 -13.67 -4.38
CA TRP A 189 9.97 -12.85 -3.71
C TRP A 189 11.38 -12.89 -4.30
N PRO A 190 11.96 -14.05 -4.65
CA PRO A 190 13.32 -14.11 -5.19
C PRO A 190 13.53 -13.32 -6.48
N ALA A 191 12.48 -13.14 -7.29
CA ALA A 191 12.53 -12.31 -8.51
C ALA A 191 12.76 -10.83 -8.20
N PHE A 192 12.44 -10.37 -6.99
CA PHE A 192 12.60 -8.99 -6.54
C PHE A 192 13.86 -8.77 -5.69
N ALA A 193 14.66 -9.80 -5.42
CA ALA A 193 15.87 -9.69 -4.59
C ALA A 193 16.91 -8.72 -5.17
N ALA A 194 16.98 -8.59 -6.50
CA ALA A 194 17.88 -7.68 -7.19
C ALA A 194 17.31 -6.26 -7.39
N SER A 195 16.06 -6.00 -6.97
CA SER A 195 15.41 -4.71 -7.12
C SER A 195 16.07 -3.67 -6.22
N ARG A 196 16.98 -2.86 -6.78
CA ARG A 196 17.65 -1.74 -6.11
C ARG A 196 17.00 -0.38 -6.38
N GLY A 197 15.93 -0.35 -7.15
CA GLY A 197 15.26 0.88 -7.60
C GLY A 197 13.73 0.78 -7.51
N ARG A 198 13.06 1.78 -8.07
CA ARG A 198 11.59 1.85 -8.10
C ARG A 198 10.99 0.65 -8.82
N VAL A 199 9.98 0.04 -8.21
CA VAL A 199 9.12 -0.97 -8.83
C VAL A 199 7.79 -0.31 -9.22
N GLY A 200 7.43 -0.23 -10.50
CA GLY A 200 6.12 0.35 -10.90
C GLY A 200 4.95 -0.39 -10.25
N GLY A 201 3.94 0.32 -9.74
CA GLY A 201 2.85 -0.29 -8.97
C GLY A 201 1.98 -1.23 -9.82
N GLY A 202 1.62 -0.79 -11.02
CA GLY A 202 0.89 -1.62 -11.99
C GLY A 202 1.72 -2.83 -12.46
N ALA A 203 2.99 -2.59 -12.80
CA ALA A 203 3.90 -3.65 -13.23
C ALA A 203 4.13 -4.71 -12.14
N LEU A 204 4.21 -4.29 -10.86
CA LEU A 204 4.24 -5.22 -9.74
C LEU A 204 3.01 -6.13 -9.79
N GLU A 205 1.81 -5.56 -9.72
CA GLU A 205 0.56 -6.34 -9.70
C GLU A 205 0.42 -7.28 -10.90
N GLU A 206 0.68 -6.80 -12.12
CA GLU A 206 0.57 -7.59 -13.34
C GLU A 206 1.55 -8.77 -13.36
N SER A 207 2.71 -8.62 -12.71
CA SER A 207 3.70 -9.68 -12.61
C SER A 207 3.39 -10.74 -11.55
N LEU A 208 2.48 -10.45 -10.61
CA LEU A 208 2.15 -11.36 -9.50
C LEU A 208 1.03 -12.33 -9.87
N PRO A 209 1.01 -13.53 -9.26
CA PRO A 209 -0.12 -14.45 -9.35
C PRO A 209 -1.45 -13.79 -8.97
N GLU A 210 -2.49 -14.10 -9.76
CA GLU A 210 -3.88 -13.78 -9.47
C GLU A 210 -4.60 -15.00 -8.88
N LEU A 211 -5.13 -14.86 -7.66
CA LEU A 211 -5.86 -15.90 -6.96
C LEU A 211 -7.09 -15.29 -6.29
N HIS A 212 -8.27 -15.87 -6.47
CA HIS A 212 -9.50 -15.41 -5.79
C HIS A 212 -9.75 -13.89 -5.90
N SER A 213 -9.48 -13.31 -7.08
CA SER A 213 -9.58 -11.87 -7.37
C SER A 213 -8.63 -10.96 -6.56
N LEU A 214 -7.55 -11.51 -5.99
CA LEU A 214 -6.45 -10.76 -5.39
C LEU A 214 -5.10 -11.09 -6.04
N ARG A 215 -4.13 -10.18 -5.87
CA ARG A 215 -2.72 -10.42 -6.22
C ARG A 215 -1.95 -10.92 -5.00
N VAL A 216 -1.05 -11.88 -5.20
CA VAL A 216 -0.29 -12.50 -4.08
C VAL A 216 1.20 -12.44 -4.35
N LEU A 217 1.95 -11.82 -3.45
CA LEU A 217 3.41 -11.96 -3.40
C LEU A 217 3.78 -12.95 -2.29
N SER A 218 4.17 -14.15 -2.70
CA SER A 218 4.61 -15.22 -1.79
C SER A 218 6.05 -15.66 -2.06
N TRP A 219 6.58 -16.52 -1.19
CA TRP A 219 7.85 -17.20 -1.38
C TRP A 219 7.67 -18.40 -2.32
N ASP A 220 8.67 -18.65 -3.14
CA ASP A 220 8.72 -19.88 -3.94
C ASP A 220 9.17 -21.08 -3.08
N ARG A 221 9.61 -22.16 -3.72
CA ARG A 221 10.14 -23.36 -3.04
C ARG A 221 11.66 -23.48 -3.18
N GLY A 222 12.33 -22.39 -3.57
CA GLY A 222 13.78 -22.34 -3.68
C GLY A 222 14.48 -22.06 -2.35
N ASP A 223 15.81 -21.97 -2.39
CA ASP A 223 16.64 -21.81 -1.19
C ASP A 223 16.72 -20.35 -0.68
N CYS A 224 16.13 -19.40 -1.43
CA CYS A 224 16.19 -17.99 -1.08
C CYS A 224 15.24 -17.71 0.09
N VAL A 225 15.81 -17.36 1.25
CA VAL A 225 15.08 -17.07 2.49
C VAL A 225 15.30 -15.66 3.02
N ALA A 226 15.96 -14.80 2.24
CA ALA A 226 16.23 -13.42 2.62
C ALA A 226 16.10 -12.49 1.41
N ILE A 227 15.40 -11.37 1.61
CA ILE A 227 15.28 -10.29 0.63
C ILE A 227 15.89 -9.04 1.27
N PRO A 228 16.72 -8.26 0.53
CA PRO A 228 17.28 -7.02 1.06
C PRO A 228 16.18 -6.07 1.57
N PRO A 229 16.38 -5.38 2.71
CA PRO A 229 15.37 -4.47 3.27
C PRO A 229 14.90 -3.40 2.28
N GLN A 230 15.80 -2.92 1.42
CA GLN A 230 15.48 -1.92 0.39
C GLN A 230 14.51 -2.47 -0.67
N ALA A 231 14.59 -3.76 -0.99
CA ALA A 231 13.67 -4.41 -1.91
C ALA A 231 12.29 -4.60 -1.26
N VAL A 232 12.23 -4.99 0.03
CA VAL A 232 10.98 -5.04 0.80
C VAL A 232 10.32 -3.66 0.82
N ARG A 233 11.11 -2.61 1.11
CA ARG A 233 10.65 -1.23 1.08
C ARG A 233 10.06 -0.85 -0.28
N ALA A 234 10.79 -1.10 -1.36
CA ALA A 234 10.37 -0.73 -2.71
C ALA A 234 9.09 -1.47 -3.17
N VAL A 235 9.00 -2.78 -2.86
CA VAL A 235 7.84 -3.61 -3.20
C VAL A 235 6.59 -3.17 -2.44
N LEU A 236 6.70 -2.92 -1.12
CA LEU A 236 5.55 -2.45 -0.35
C LEU A 236 5.13 -1.04 -0.74
N ALA A 237 6.09 -0.14 -1.00
CA ALA A 237 5.78 1.19 -1.51
C ALA A 237 5.01 1.10 -2.84
N ALA A 238 5.44 0.22 -3.74
CA ALA A 238 4.74 -0.05 -4.99
C ALA A 238 3.34 -0.64 -4.79
N ALA A 239 3.20 -1.62 -3.90
CA ALA A 239 1.92 -2.26 -3.59
C ALA A 239 0.87 -1.27 -3.06
N ARG A 240 1.30 -0.22 -2.35
CA ARG A 240 0.42 0.78 -1.74
C ARG A 240 -0.11 1.83 -2.70
N ARG A 241 0.49 1.99 -3.88
CA ARG A 241 0.21 3.11 -4.79
C ARG A 241 -1.19 3.10 -5.40
N ARG A 242 -1.80 1.95 -5.66
CA ARG A 242 -2.99 1.86 -6.51
C ARG A 242 -4.33 1.82 -5.76
N GLY A 243 -4.36 2.34 -4.52
CA GLY A 243 -5.54 2.28 -3.66
C GLY A 243 -5.97 0.85 -3.33
N GLY A 244 -7.12 0.72 -2.67
CA GLY A 244 -7.65 -0.57 -2.23
C GLY A 244 -7.03 -1.03 -0.90
N ALA A 245 -6.72 -2.32 -0.80
CA ALA A 245 -6.22 -2.98 0.40
C ALA A 245 -4.89 -3.71 0.16
N VAL A 246 -3.94 -3.57 1.07
CA VAL A 246 -2.73 -4.39 1.11
C VAL A 246 -2.72 -5.12 2.46
N VAL A 247 -2.60 -6.44 2.45
CA VAL A 247 -2.47 -7.25 3.67
C VAL A 247 -1.08 -7.85 3.70
N VAL A 248 -0.35 -7.69 4.81
CA VAL A 248 1.01 -8.21 4.97
C VAL A 248 1.01 -9.23 6.10
N ASP A 249 1.26 -10.51 5.79
CA ASP A 249 1.51 -11.54 6.80
C ASP A 249 2.96 -11.43 7.27
N LEU A 250 3.16 -11.20 8.57
CA LEU A 250 4.45 -10.83 9.12
C LEU A 250 4.99 -11.90 10.07
N PRO A 251 6.31 -12.20 10.00
CA PRO A 251 6.95 -13.02 10.99
C PRO A 251 7.02 -12.28 12.34
N ARG A 252 7.22 -13.04 13.41
CA ARG A 252 7.24 -12.48 14.78
C ARG A 252 8.56 -11.80 15.15
N ARG A 253 9.64 -12.14 14.42
CA ARG A 253 10.95 -11.55 14.63
C ARG A 253 11.02 -10.28 13.79
N VAL A 254 11.27 -9.16 14.44
CA VAL A 254 11.52 -7.89 13.75
C VAL A 254 13.01 -7.84 13.39
N ASP A 255 13.31 -8.12 12.13
CA ASP A 255 14.59 -7.80 11.50
C ASP A 255 14.48 -6.52 10.66
N GLU A 256 15.52 -6.16 9.91
CA GLU A 256 15.54 -4.94 9.09
C GLU A 256 14.46 -4.96 7.99
N GLY A 257 14.20 -6.11 7.35
CA GLY A 257 13.19 -6.22 6.31
C GLY A 257 11.77 -6.09 6.89
N VAL A 258 11.52 -6.73 8.04
CA VAL A 258 10.26 -6.61 8.76
C VAL A 258 10.06 -5.18 9.28
N ALA A 259 11.11 -4.50 9.72
CA ALA A 259 11.03 -3.09 10.12
C ALA A 259 10.61 -2.19 8.95
N GLU A 260 11.13 -2.41 7.74
CA GLU A 260 10.71 -1.70 6.52
C GLU A 260 9.25 -1.99 6.16
N ALA A 261 8.76 -3.19 6.45
CA ALA A 261 7.35 -3.53 6.29
C ALA A 261 6.46 -2.82 7.32
N LEU A 262 6.82 -2.91 8.60
CA LEU A 262 6.11 -2.27 9.71
C LEU A 262 5.99 -0.75 9.53
N ALA A 263 7.05 -0.10 9.02
CA ALA A 263 7.07 1.34 8.80
C ALA A 263 6.06 1.83 7.74
N GLN A 264 5.52 0.92 6.92
CA GLN A 264 4.59 1.22 5.84
C GLN A 264 3.15 0.74 6.11
N LEU A 265 2.89 0.15 7.28
CA LEU A 265 1.54 -0.25 7.67
C LEU A 265 0.76 0.94 8.22
N ASP A 266 -0.54 0.95 7.92
CA ASP A 266 -1.48 1.88 8.55
C ASP A 266 -2.00 1.29 9.87
N VAL A 267 -2.24 -0.03 9.93
CA VAL A 267 -2.71 -0.75 11.12
C VAL A 267 -2.04 -2.13 11.23
N GLY A 268 -1.68 -2.54 12.45
CA GLY A 268 -1.18 -3.88 12.76
C GLY A 268 -2.17 -4.68 13.59
N LEU A 269 -2.31 -5.97 13.29
CA LEU A 269 -3.14 -6.93 14.02
C LEU A 269 -2.26 -7.99 14.69
N LEU A 270 -2.24 -7.99 16.02
CA LEU A 270 -1.58 -9.01 16.82
C LEU A 270 -2.57 -10.14 17.15
N VAL A 271 -2.40 -11.30 16.54
CA VAL A 271 -3.25 -12.48 16.77
C VAL A 271 -2.79 -13.26 17.99
N VAL A 272 -3.62 -13.32 19.03
CA VAL A 272 -3.24 -13.89 20.33
C VAL A 272 -4.23 -14.99 20.73
N PRO A 273 -3.79 -16.26 20.78
CA PRO A 273 -4.56 -17.31 21.42
C PRO A 273 -4.84 -16.97 22.89
N ALA A 274 -6.05 -17.23 23.37
CA ALA A 274 -6.51 -16.89 24.71
C ALA A 274 -5.97 -17.83 25.80
N GLU A 275 -4.65 -17.88 25.93
CA GLU A 275 -3.92 -18.72 26.89
C GLU A 275 -2.75 -17.92 27.48
N LEU A 276 -2.46 -18.10 28.77
CA LEU A 276 -1.50 -17.25 29.50
C LEU A 276 -0.11 -17.21 28.86
N ARG A 277 0.39 -18.36 28.37
CA ARG A 277 1.68 -18.44 27.69
C ARG A 277 1.69 -17.67 26.37
N ALA A 278 0.57 -17.66 25.64
CA ALA A 278 0.46 -16.89 24.41
C ALA A 278 0.39 -15.39 24.70
N VAL A 279 -0.32 -14.97 25.75
CA VAL A 279 -0.35 -13.56 26.20
C VAL A 279 1.06 -13.09 26.59
N ALA A 280 1.80 -13.88 27.37
CA ALA A 280 3.18 -13.54 27.74
C ALA A 280 4.13 -13.45 26.52
N ALA A 281 3.98 -14.36 25.55
CA ALA A 281 4.74 -14.29 24.30
C ALA A 281 4.33 -13.07 23.45
N ALA A 282 3.04 -12.78 23.36
CA ALA A 282 2.48 -11.66 22.63
C ALA A 282 2.94 -10.32 23.19
N ALA A 283 3.09 -10.19 24.52
CA ALA A 283 3.62 -8.97 25.14
C ALA A 283 5.03 -8.61 24.62
N ARG A 284 5.89 -9.63 24.40
CA ARG A 284 7.23 -9.42 23.83
C ARG A 284 7.17 -8.99 22.37
N VAL A 285 6.26 -9.59 21.59
CA VAL A 285 6.06 -9.23 20.18
C VAL A 285 5.51 -7.80 20.08
N ALA A 286 4.49 -7.47 20.89
CA ALA A 286 3.90 -6.14 20.97
C ALA A 286 4.92 -5.06 21.31
N SER A 287 5.79 -5.33 22.30
CA SER A 287 6.87 -4.41 22.67
C SER A 287 7.83 -4.16 21.51
N ALA A 288 8.22 -5.19 20.75
CA ALA A 288 9.13 -5.03 19.62
C ALA A 288 8.48 -4.28 18.45
N VAL A 289 7.26 -4.66 18.09
CA VAL A 289 6.49 -4.06 16.98
C VAL A 289 6.12 -2.61 17.28
N GLY A 290 5.73 -2.31 18.52
CA GLY A 290 5.34 -0.98 18.98
C GLY A 290 6.47 0.05 18.97
N MET A 291 7.73 -0.37 18.79
CA MET A 291 8.84 0.56 18.56
C MET A 291 8.78 1.21 17.17
N VAL A 292 8.10 0.58 16.21
CA VAL A 292 8.02 1.02 14.81
C VAL A 292 6.58 1.39 14.44
N LEU A 293 5.62 0.52 14.75
CA LEU A 293 4.21 0.69 14.39
C LEU A 293 3.41 1.30 15.54
N ARG A 294 2.78 2.45 15.29
CA ARG A 294 2.00 3.19 16.30
C ARG A 294 0.63 2.57 16.56
N ASP A 295 -0.06 2.13 15.52
CA ASP A 295 -1.41 1.55 15.63
C ASP A 295 -1.34 0.03 15.57
N LEU A 296 -1.09 -0.59 16.72
CA LEU A 296 -1.12 -2.04 16.91
C LEU A 296 -2.36 -2.40 17.73
N ARG A 297 -3.20 -3.29 17.19
CA ARG A 297 -4.45 -3.75 17.80
C ARG A 297 -4.40 -5.26 18.02
N VAL A 298 -5.10 -5.76 19.05
CA VAL A 298 -5.15 -7.19 19.35
C VAL A 298 -6.39 -7.84 18.75
N VAL A 299 -6.20 -9.03 18.21
CA VAL A 299 -7.28 -9.96 17.85
C VAL A 299 -7.09 -11.25 18.62
N VAL A 300 -8.12 -11.66 19.35
CA VAL A 300 -8.03 -12.80 20.27
C VAL A 300 -8.58 -14.05 19.61
N ARG A 301 -7.95 -15.20 19.82
CA ARG A 301 -8.43 -16.48 19.27
C ARG A 301 -8.73 -17.46 20.40
N GLY A 302 -9.96 -17.97 20.43
CA GLY A 302 -10.35 -19.03 21.34
C GLY A 302 -9.70 -20.41 21.02
N PRO A 303 -9.91 -21.40 21.90
CA PRO A 303 -10.70 -21.34 23.14
C PRO A 303 -9.99 -20.54 24.24
N PHE A 304 -10.76 -20.02 25.20
CA PHE A 304 -10.26 -19.22 26.32
C PHE A 304 -9.88 -20.12 27.51
N ALA A 305 -8.68 -19.89 28.06
CA ALA A 305 -8.30 -20.45 29.34
C ALA A 305 -9.17 -19.88 30.48
N PRO A 306 -9.38 -20.62 31.58
CA PRO A 306 -10.19 -20.14 32.70
C PRO A 306 -9.73 -18.76 33.19
N GLY A 307 -10.68 -17.83 33.33
CA GLY A 307 -10.41 -16.47 33.79
C GLY A 307 -9.85 -15.51 32.74
N LEU A 308 -9.71 -15.95 31.48
CA LEU A 308 -9.41 -15.06 30.35
C LEU A 308 -10.66 -14.85 29.50
N ASP A 309 -10.84 -13.62 29.06
CA ASP A 309 -11.69 -13.24 27.93
C ASP A 309 -10.89 -12.31 27.00
N GLU A 310 -11.49 -11.87 25.90
CA GLU A 310 -10.81 -11.03 24.91
C GLU A 310 -10.43 -9.65 25.45
N ARG A 311 -11.22 -9.13 26.41
CA ARG A 311 -10.99 -7.83 27.05
C ARG A 311 -9.83 -7.90 28.03
N GLU A 312 -9.74 -9.00 28.77
CA GLU A 312 -8.66 -9.28 29.71
C GLU A 312 -7.33 -9.46 28.97
N VAL A 313 -7.34 -10.19 27.85
CA VAL A 313 -6.15 -10.32 26.98
C VAL A 313 -5.70 -8.93 26.47
N ALA A 314 -6.63 -8.11 25.98
CA ALA A 314 -6.33 -6.76 25.53
C ALA A 314 -5.79 -5.86 26.65
N ARG A 315 -6.38 -5.94 27.84
CA ARG A 315 -5.94 -5.22 29.04
C ARG A 315 -4.52 -5.60 29.45
N LEU A 316 -4.22 -6.90 29.46
CA LEU A 316 -2.89 -7.42 29.81
C LEU A 316 -1.81 -6.98 28.82
N LEU A 317 -2.17 -6.79 27.54
CA LEU A 317 -1.26 -6.32 26.50
C LEU A 317 -1.21 -4.79 26.38
N GLY A 318 -2.18 -4.08 26.94
CA GLY A 318 -2.31 -2.62 26.79
C GLY A 318 -2.61 -2.18 25.35
N LEU A 319 -3.29 -3.03 24.57
CA LEU A 319 -3.59 -2.78 23.15
C LEU A 319 -5.10 -2.65 22.90
N PRO A 320 -5.54 -1.82 21.91
CA PRO A 320 -6.93 -1.78 21.48
C PRO A 320 -7.42 -3.14 20.99
N LEU A 321 -8.62 -3.55 21.42
CA LEU A 321 -9.26 -4.81 21.01
C LEU A 321 -10.05 -4.63 19.70
N VAL A 322 -9.76 -5.47 18.70
CA VAL A 322 -10.59 -5.57 17.48
C VAL A 322 -11.77 -6.52 17.68
N GLY A 323 -11.53 -7.64 18.37
CA GLY A 323 -12.51 -8.67 18.69
C GLY A 323 -11.91 -10.07 18.79
N GLU A 324 -12.79 -11.07 18.85
CA GLU A 324 -12.43 -12.49 18.79
C GLU A 324 -12.48 -13.00 17.33
N VAL A 325 -11.43 -13.68 16.87
CA VAL A 325 -11.45 -14.40 15.58
C VAL A 325 -12.39 -15.60 15.72
N PRO A 326 -13.51 -15.63 15.00
CA PRO A 326 -14.44 -16.73 15.10
C PRO A 326 -13.86 -17.98 14.45
N LEU A 327 -14.27 -19.13 14.96
CA LEU A 327 -13.82 -20.40 14.45
C LEU A 327 -14.56 -20.80 13.17
N GLU A 328 -13.81 -21.17 12.14
CA GLU A 328 -14.36 -21.77 10.92
C GLU A 328 -14.06 -23.28 10.91
N SER A 329 -15.11 -24.09 11.03
CA SER A 329 -14.98 -25.56 11.15
C SER A 329 -14.35 -26.21 9.91
N GLY A 330 -14.53 -25.61 8.74
CA GLY A 330 -13.91 -26.04 7.48
C GLY A 330 -12.38 -25.93 7.46
N LEU A 331 -11.80 -25.02 8.25
CA LEU A 331 -10.35 -24.83 8.36
C LEU A 331 -9.68 -25.82 9.33
N ARG A 332 -10.47 -26.51 10.17
CA ARG A 332 -9.96 -27.50 11.15
C ARG A 332 -9.73 -28.89 10.57
N ARG A 333 -10.30 -29.20 9.41
CA ARG A 333 -10.12 -30.48 8.73
C ARG A 333 -9.27 -30.23 7.48
N PRO A 334 -7.99 -30.64 7.46
CA PRO A 334 -7.24 -30.71 6.21
C PRO A 334 -7.89 -31.82 5.37
N GLY A 335 -8.86 -31.44 4.54
CA GLY A 335 -9.50 -32.32 3.58
C GLY A 335 -9.68 -31.55 2.29
N GLU A 336 -8.91 -31.93 1.26
CA GLU A 336 -9.07 -31.78 -0.21
C GLU A 336 -9.60 -30.45 -0.81
N GLY A 337 -9.95 -29.45 -0.01
CA GLY A 337 -10.62 -28.24 -0.44
C GLY A 337 -9.63 -27.12 -0.73
N ARG A 338 -9.58 -26.70 -1.98
CA ARG A 338 -8.91 -25.49 -2.50
C ARG A 338 -9.58 -24.18 -2.01
N THR A 339 -10.34 -24.24 -0.93
CA THR A 339 -11.20 -23.16 -0.46
C THR A 339 -10.42 -22.31 0.54
N PRO A 340 -10.13 -21.04 0.21
CA PRO A 340 -9.28 -20.23 1.07
C PRO A 340 -10.02 -19.79 2.35
N PRO A 341 -9.29 -19.42 3.43
CA PRO A 341 -9.89 -18.81 4.61
C PRO A 341 -10.79 -17.62 4.25
N GLY A 342 -11.98 -17.54 4.85
CA GLY A 342 -12.93 -16.46 4.59
C GLY A 342 -13.69 -16.55 3.25
N ALA A 343 -13.53 -17.62 2.48
CA ALA A 343 -14.27 -17.83 1.21
C ALA A 343 -15.79 -17.88 1.38
N ALA A 344 -16.26 -18.44 2.50
CA ALA A 344 -17.69 -18.51 2.79
C ALA A 344 -18.23 -17.10 3.10
N ALA A 345 -18.90 -16.45 2.14
CA ALA A 345 -19.33 -15.06 2.25
C ALA A 345 -20.21 -14.74 3.47
N ARG A 346 -21.02 -15.71 3.90
CA ARG A 346 -21.86 -15.60 5.11
C ARG A 346 -21.24 -16.28 6.34
N GLY A 347 -20.03 -16.79 6.20
CA GLY A 347 -19.27 -17.43 7.26
C GLY A 347 -18.85 -16.43 8.33
N PRO A 348 -18.63 -16.88 9.58
CA PRO A 348 -18.35 -15.98 10.68
C PRO A 348 -17.01 -15.25 10.50
N LEU A 349 -15.99 -15.91 9.92
CA LEU A 349 -14.69 -15.30 9.66
C LEU A 349 -14.79 -14.19 8.60
N ALA A 350 -15.53 -14.43 7.51
CA ALA A 350 -15.80 -13.41 6.50
C ALA A 350 -16.50 -12.18 7.10
N ARG A 351 -17.53 -12.38 7.94
CA ARG A 351 -18.22 -11.26 8.61
C ARG A 351 -17.30 -10.47 9.54
N PHE A 352 -16.43 -11.16 10.28
CA PHE A 352 -15.42 -10.51 11.12
C PHE A 352 -14.49 -9.62 10.26
N CYS A 353 -14.00 -10.14 9.13
CA CYS A 353 -13.16 -9.40 8.20
C CYS A 353 -13.89 -8.22 7.53
N THR A 354 -15.15 -8.38 7.13
CA THR A 354 -15.97 -7.29 6.58
C THR A 354 -16.14 -6.16 7.59
N ALA A 355 -16.53 -6.48 8.83
CA ALA A 355 -16.69 -5.48 9.89
C ALA A 355 -15.36 -4.80 10.29
N PHE A 356 -14.23 -5.47 10.13
CA PHE A 356 -12.92 -4.86 10.27
C PHE A 356 -12.66 -3.85 9.14
N TRP A 357 -12.80 -4.26 7.88
CA TRP A 357 -12.55 -3.38 6.73
C TRP A 357 -13.46 -2.15 6.69
N GLU A 358 -14.75 -2.31 6.99
CA GLU A 358 -15.69 -1.17 7.08
C GLU A 358 -15.21 -0.11 8.07
N ARG A 359 -14.77 -0.52 9.27
CA ARG A 359 -14.25 0.40 10.29
C ARG A 359 -12.93 1.03 9.85
N THR A 360 -11.97 0.24 9.39
CA THR A 360 -10.64 0.73 9.02
C THR A 360 -10.68 1.66 7.81
N LEU A 361 -11.54 1.40 6.81
CA LEU A 361 -11.70 2.28 5.65
C LEU A 361 -12.35 3.62 6.01
N ILE A 362 -13.26 3.64 6.99
CA ILE A 362 -13.84 4.88 7.53
C ILE A 362 -12.77 5.68 8.27
N GLU A 363 -11.97 5.03 9.13
CA GLU A 363 -10.86 5.66 9.85
C GLU A 363 -9.82 6.25 8.89
N ALA A 364 -9.44 5.50 7.85
CA ALA A 364 -8.48 5.94 6.84
C ALA A 364 -9.03 7.06 5.93
N GLY A 365 -10.35 7.14 5.75
CA GLY A 365 -10.99 8.22 4.99
C GLY A 365 -11.12 9.54 5.76
N ALA A 366 -11.02 9.49 7.10
CA ALA A 366 -11.12 10.66 7.98
C ALA A 366 -9.77 11.31 8.32
N ALA A 367 -8.64 10.64 8.02
CA ALA A 367 -7.27 11.07 8.30
C ALA A 367 -6.62 11.88 7.15
#